data_AF-A0A6N9A1X0-F1
#
_entry.id   AF-A0A6N9A1X0-F1
#
_cell.length_a   1.000
_cell.length_b   1.000
_cell.length_c   1.000
_cell.angle_alpha   90.00
_cell.angle_beta   90.00
_cell.angle_gamma   90.00
#
_symmetry.space_group_name_H-M   'P 1'
#
loop_
_entity.id
_entity.type
_entity.pdbx_description
1 polymer ?
#
loop_
_entity_poly.entity_id
_entity_poly.type
_entity_poly.pdbx_seq_one_letter_code
_entity_poly.pdbx_strand_id
1 'polypeptide(L)'
;MAESPILFDYLPNYAVPPGDTLAEVLEERGMSQTELARRTDLSHKHINRIIKGHVQISPDVAIRLERATDVPAGLWLRLEATYQEQLVRLDESTLVDDLPLLDELPIAAMVRLGLLTKRLGKYDRLREVLMYLGVGNREAWNKTLGSLQASFRMSKAHRCDPAAVAVWLRMGEIEASKIDCVPWDPVRFKEVLKQVRDLTPVSDPTVWHPKLVELCASAGIAVVVIPELDGARTNGAARWLTPNKGLIQLSDRGKWSDIFWFSFFHEAKHILEQAKRPIFLSGPNKDSPEEQRADQFAQSFLIPPERAEELGRLRSEAEVRAFAASVGVHPGIVVGRLQHEGIWKHSQGNHLRDRLQLVSDASEERP
;
A
#
# COMPACT_ATOMS: atom_id res chain seq x y z
N MET A 1 11.72 6.97 6.12
CA MET A 1 12.14 5.58 6.33
C MET A 1 11.51 5.10 7.62
N ALA A 2 10.34 4.49 7.55
CA ALA A 2 9.79 3.75 8.67
C ALA A 2 10.28 2.31 8.49
N GLU A 3 10.94 1.77 9.52
CA GLU A 3 11.23 0.35 9.59
C GLU A 3 9.97 -0.42 9.22
N SER A 4 10.09 -1.30 8.23
CA SER A 4 9.07 -2.29 7.93
C SER A 4 8.67 -2.93 9.27
N PRO A 5 7.40 -2.97 9.66
CA PRO A 5 6.97 -3.72 10.83
C PRO A 5 6.97 -5.20 10.45
N ILE A 6 8.12 -5.70 10.01
CA ILE A 6 8.42 -7.11 10.09
C ILE A 6 8.79 -7.27 11.55
N LEU A 7 7.76 -7.59 12.35
CA LEU A 7 7.95 -8.21 13.64
C LEU A 7 8.83 -9.44 13.37
N PHE A 8 10.15 -9.31 13.54
CA PHE A 8 11.06 -10.44 13.52
C PHE A 8 10.86 -11.19 14.83
N ASP A 9 9.70 -11.83 14.94
CA ASP A 9 9.53 -12.91 15.89
C ASP A 9 10.49 -14.02 15.48
N TYR A 10 11.19 -14.58 16.46
CA TYR A 10 11.97 -15.79 16.28
C TYR A 10 11.06 -16.88 15.69
N LEU A 11 11.20 -17.14 14.39
CA LEU A 11 10.51 -18.21 13.68
C LEU A 11 11.50 -19.38 13.53
N PRO A 12 11.49 -20.36 14.45
CA PRO A 12 12.35 -21.52 14.33
C PRO A 12 12.06 -22.27 13.02
N ASN A 13 13.12 -22.75 12.37
CA ASN A 13 13.03 -23.60 11.19
C ASN A 13 12.74 -25.07 11.53
N TYR A 14 12.20 -25.32 12.72
CA TYR A 14 11.84 -26.62 13.25
C TYR A 14 10.55 -26.49 14.06
N ALA A 15 9.79 -27.57 14.14
CA ALA A 15 8.58 -27.65 14.95
C ALA A 15 8.86 -28.49 16.19
N VAL A 16 8.48 -28.00 17.38
CA VAL A 16 8.62 -28.75 18.63
C VAL A 16 7.27 -29.34 19.03
N PRO A 17 7.09 -30.67 19.02
CA PRO A 17 5.84 -31.26 19.43
C PRO A 17 5.62 -31.06 20.95
N PRO A 18 4.38 -30.79 21.41
CA PRO A 18 4.06 -30.70 22.84
C PRO A 18 4.40 -31.99 23.61
N GLY A 19 4.47 -33.10 22.87
CA GLY A 19 4.86 -34.41 23.35
C GLY A 19 6.26 -34.48 23.96
N ASP A 20 7.21 -33.63 23.50
CA ASP A 20 8.55 -33.56 24.06
C ASP A 20 8.50 -32.98 25.48
N THR A 21 7.77 -31.87 25.67
CA THR A 21 7.53 -31.29 27.00
C THR A 21 6.77 -32.27 27.91
N LEU A 22 5.80 -33.02 27.37
CA LEU A 22 5.10 -34.04 28.15
C LEU A 22 6.06 -35.16 28.60
N ALA A 23 7.01 -35.57 27.77
CA ALA A 23 8.02 -36.55 28.14
C ALA A 23 8.93 -36.05 29.27
N GLU A 24 9.38 -34.80 29.21
CA GLU A 24 10.18 -34.16 30.26
C GLU A 24 9.42 -34.09 31.60
N VAL A 25 8.15 -33.67 31.57
CA VAL A 25 7.29 -33.61 32.77
C VAL A 25 7.08 -35.00 33.39
N LEU A 26 6.98 -36.04 32.57
CA LEU A 26 6.88 -37.42 33.05
C LEU A 26 8.17 -37.90 33.69
N GLU A 27 9.32 -37.58 33.11
CA GLU A 27 10.64 -37.92 33.65
C GLU A 27 10.89 -37.24 35.00
N GLU A 28 10.65 -35.92 35.10
CA GLU A 28 10.82 -35.15 36.34
C GLU A 28 9.96 -35.70 37.49
N ARG A 29 8.76 -36.20 37.15
CA ARG A 29 7.81 -36.77 38.13
C ARG A 29 8.00 -38.26 38.39
N GLY A 30 8.93 -38.91 37.71
CA GLY A 30 9.10 -40.37 37.76
C GLY A 30 7.82 -41.14 37.34
N MET A 31 7.00 -40.55 36.46
CA MET A 31 5.73 -41.11 36.03
C MET A 31 5.86 -41.80 34.67
N SER A 32 5.44 -43.06 34.56
CA SER A 32 5.45 -43.78 33.28
C SER A 32 4.27 -43.38 32.38
N GLN A 33 4.40 -43.59 31.07
CA GLN A 33 3.29 -43.39 30.11
C GLN A 33 2.07 -44.26 30.46
N THR A 34 2.29 -45.47 30.99
CA THR A 34 1.23 -46.37 31.46
C THR A 34 0.48 -45.80 32.65
N GLU A 35 1.20 -45.19 33.60
CA GLU A 35 0.59 -44.55 34.75
C GLU A 35 -0.16 -43.27 34.33
N LEU A 36 0.41 -42.45 33.44
CA LEU A 36 -0.28 -41.29 32.90
C LEU A 36 -1.59 -41.68 32.21
N ALA A 37 -1.54 -42.68 31.32
CA ALA A 37 -2.70 -43.21 30.60
C ALA A 37 -3.83 -43.57 31.58
N ARG A 38 -3.51 -44.31 32.65
CA ARG A 38 -4.45 -44.68 33.71
C ARG A 38 -5.02 -43.45 34.44
N ARG A 39 -4.20 -42.44 34.77
CA ARG A 39 -4.65 -41.22 35.47
C ARG A 39 -5.54 -40.32 34.62
N THR A 40 -5.28 -40.26 33.31
CA THR A 40 -6.03 -39.42 32.37
C THR A 40 -7.27 -40.11 31.79
N ASP A 41 -7.47 -41.41 32.08
CA ASP A 41 -8.46 -42.26 31.42
C ASP A 41 -8.31 -42.21 29.88
N LEU A 42 -7.07 -42.37 29.43
CA LEU A 42 -6.70 -42.44 28.00
C LEU A 42 -5.96 -43.75 27.75
N SER A 43 -6.01 -44.26 26.51
CA SER A 43 -5.22 -45.44 26.18
C SER A 43 -3.72 -45.12 26.17
N HIS A 44 -2.88 -46.09 26.55
CA HIS A 44 -1.42 -45.97 26.42
C HIS A 44 -1.01 -45.61 24.99
N LYS A 45 -1.70 -46.17 23.98
CA LYS A 45 -1.50 -45.84 22.57
C LYS A 45 -1.75 -44.35 22.28
N HIS A 46 -2.76 -43.76 22.90
CA HIS A 46 -3.09 -42.34 22.72
C HIS A 46 -2.00 -41.44 23.34
N ILE A 47 -1.60 -41.71 24.58
CA ILE A 47 -0.48 -41.00 25.24
C ILE A 47 0.81 -41.10 24.41
N ASN A 48 1.15 -42.30 23.93
CA ASN A 48 2.34 -42.49 23.11
C ASN A 48 2.30 -41.69 21.81
N ARG A 49 1.13 -41.61 21.16
CA ARG A 49 0.95 -40.80 19.95
C ARG A 49 1.01 -39.30 20.20
N ILE A 50 0.55 -38.82 21.37
CA ILE A 50 0.75 -37.42 21.79
C ILE A 50 2.25 -37.14 21.96
N ILE A 51 2.97 -38.01 22.67
CA ILE A 51 4.42 -37.87 22.88
C ILE A 51 5.17 -37.85 21.54
N LYS A 52 4.75 -38.64 20.55
CA LYS A 52 5.32 -38.65 19.20
C LYS A 52 4.82 -37.51 18.29
N GLY A 53 3.96 -36.61 18.75
CA GLY A 53 3.41 -35.52 17.94
C GLY A 53 2.48 -35.99 16.80
N HIS A 54 1.94 -37.21 16.89
CA HIS A 54 1.05 -37.82 15.88
C HIS A 54 -0.45 -37.61 16.17
N VAL A 55 -0.79 -37.06 17.34
CA VAL A 55 -2.16 -36.71 17.75
C VAL A 55 -2.08 -35.37 18.47
N GLN A 56 -3.00 -34.48 18.12
CA GLN A 56 -3.12 -33.16 18.73
C GLN A 56 -3.68 -33.27 20.15
N ILE A 57 -3.22 -32.39 21.04
CA ILE A 57 -3.82 -32.21 22.36
C ILE A 57 -5.08 -31.37 22.23
N SER A 58 -6.24 -32.00 22.32
CA SER A 58 -7.54 -31.31 22.39
C SER A 58 -7.75 -30.63 23.76
N PRO A 59 -8.70 -29.67 23.88
CA PRO A 59 -9.02 -29.05 25.17
C PRO A 59 -9.40 -30.05 26.27
N ASP A 60 -10.11 -31.14 25.94
CA ASP A 60 -10.47 -32.15 26.94
C ASP A 60 -9.24 -32.94 27.41
N VAL A 61 -8.31 -33.27 26.50
CA VAL A 61 -7.05 -33.94 26.83
C VAL A 61 -6.16 -33.02 27.65
N ALA A 62 -6.08 -31.73 27.32
CA ALA A 62 -5.31 -30.75 28.08
C ALA A 62 -5.77 -30.63 29.54
N ILE A 63 -7.09 -30.64 29.79
CA ILE A 63 -7.66 -30.62 31.15
C ILE A 63 -7.37 -31.93 31.90
N ARG A 64 -7.42 -33.08 31.22
CA ARG A 64 -7.03 -34.37 31.83
C ARG A 64 -5.54 -34.39 32.18
N LEU A 65 -4.69 -33.89 31.29
CA LEU A 65 -3.25 -33.76 31.53
C LEU A 65 -2.98 -32.83 32.72
N GLU A 66 -3.60 -31.65 32.79
CA GLU A 66 -3.49 -30.74 33.93
C GLU A 66 -3.78 -31.44 35.26
N ARG A 67 -4.88 -32.18 35.35
CA ARG A 67 -5.23 -32.92 36.57
C ARG A 67 -4.22 -34.01 36.93
N ALA A 68 -3.55 -34.60 35.94
CA ALA A 68 -2.60 -35.69 36.15
C ALA A 68 -1.17 -35.19 36.40
N THR A 69 -0.79 -34.04 35.83
CA THR A 69 0.57 -33.51 35.78
C THR A 69 0.71 -32.15 36.46
N ASP A 70 -0.34 -31.55 36.99
CA ASP A 70 -0.32 -30.21 37.62
C ASP A 70 0.24 -29.09 36.71
N VAL A 71 0.36 -29.37 35.41
CA VAL A 71 0.78 -28.39 34.39
C VAL A 71 -0.48 -27.80 33.76
N PRO A 72 -0.66 -26.47 33.76
CA PRO A 72 -1.88 -25.85 33.29
C PRO A 72 -2.29 -26.27 31.86
N ALA A 73 -3.57 -26.57 31.65
CA ALA A 73 -4.16 -26.91 30.36
C ALA A 73 -3.88 -25.83 29.30
N GLY A 74 -3.88 -24.57 29.73
CA GLY A 74 -3.53 -23.44 28.87
C GLY A 74 -2.09 -23.50 28.33
N LEU A 75 -1.15 -24.10 29.05
CA LEU A 75 0.21 -24.31 28.53
C LEU A 75 0.22 -25.36 27.42
N TRP A 76 -0.44 -26.51 27.64
CA TRP A 76 -0.54 -27.57 26.63
C TRP A 76 -1.18 -27.08 25.34
N LEU A 77 -2.26 -26.30 25.45
CA LEU A 77 -2.94 -25.73 24.29
C LEU A 77 -2.08 -24.72 23.53
N ARG A 78 -1.28 -23.91 24.24
CA ARG A 78 -0.33 -23.00 23.58
C ARG A 78 0.77 -23.76 22.85
N LEU A 79 1.36 -24.78 23.48
CA LEU A 79 2.36 -25.64 22.84
C LEU A 79 1.80 -26.31 21.59
N GLU A 80 0.59 -26.86 21.68
CA GLU A 80 -0.08 -27.50 20.53
C GLU A 80 -0.34 -26.50 19.41
N ALA A 81 -0.89 -25.33 19.73
CA ALA A 81 -1.13 -24.29 18.73
C ALA A 81 0.16 -23.86 18.02
N THR A 82 1.24 -23.62 18.77
CA THR A 82 2.56 -23.27 18.22
C THR A 82 3.11 -24.39 17.33
N TYR A 83 3.02 -25.65 17.76
CA TYR A 83 3.49 -26.79 16.98
C TYR A 83 2.73 -26.94 15.65
N GLN A 84 1.40 -26.86 15.68
CA GLN A 84 0.58 -26.96 14.47
C GLN A 84 0.84 -25.81 13.49
N GLU A 85 1.01 -24.59 14.01
CA GLU A 85 1.40 -23.44 13.20
C GLU A 85 2.77 -23.67 12.53
N GLN A 86 3.77 -24.12 13.29
CA GLN A 86 5.12 -24.40 12.79
C GLN A 86 5.11 -25.47 11.69
N LEU A 87 4.35 -26.55 11.86
CA LEU A 87 4.22 -27.59 10.84
C LEU A 87 3.72 -27.02 9.51
N VAL A 88 2.64 -26.21 9.54
CA VAL A 88 2.09 -25.59 8.33
C VAL A 88 3.07 -24.59 7.72
N ARG A 89 3.78 -23.81 8.55
CA ARG A 89 4.77 -22.84 8.05
C ARG A 89 5.95 -23.53 7.37
N LEU A 90 6.40 -24.66 7.88
CA LEU A 90 7.52 -25.43 7.33
C LEU A 90 7.13 -26.29 6.12
N ASP A 91 5.84 -26.57 5.95
CA ASP A 91 5.34 -27.35 4.81
C ASP A 91 5.33 -26.52 3.52
N GLU A 92 6.46 -26.51 2.82
CA GLU A 92 6.62 -25.87 1.52
C GLU A 92 5.72 -26.45 0.43
N SER A 93 5.20 -27.68 0.60
CA SER A 93 4.33 -28.31 -0.41
C SER A 93 3.03 -27.52 -0.60
N THR A 94 2.57 -26.84 0.45
CA THR A 94 1.39 -25.96 0.43
C THR A 94 1.58 -24.72 -0.45
N LEU A 95 2.82 -24.35 -0.75
CA LEU A 95 3.17 -23.13 -1.49
C LEU A 95 3.53 -23.38 -2.96
N VAL A 96 3.66 -24.64 -3.37
CA VAL A 96 4.14 -25.00 -4.71
C VAL A 96 3.25 -24.41 -5.81
N ASP A 97 1.94 -24.47 -5.63
CA ASP A 97 0.96 -23.98 -6.62
C ASP A 97 0.96 -22.44 -6.75
N ASP A 98 1.42 -21.76 -5.70
CA ASP A 98 1.49 -20.30 -5.61
C ASP A 98 2.82 -19.73 -6.13
N LEU A 99 3.89 -20.54 -6.24
CA LEU A 99 5.22 -20.11 -6.71
C LEU A 99 5.22 -19.29 -8.01
N PRO A 100 4.42 -19.59 -9.04
CA PRO A 100 4.46 -18.81 -10.27
C PRO A 100 4.03 -17.35 -10.10
N LEU A 101 3.40 -16.98 -8.97
CA LEU A 101 3.13 -15.58 -8.61
C LEU A 101 4.40 -14.73 -8.60
N LEU A 102 5.55 -15.32 -8.25
CA LEU A 102 6.83 -14.61 -8.23
C LEU A 102 7.26 -14.13 -9.61
N ASP A 103 6.88 -14.84 -10.67
CA ASP A 103 7.21 -14.48 -12.05
C ASP A 103 6.20 -13.46 -12.64
N GLU A 104 5.02 -13.35 -12.03
CA GLU A 104 3.94 -12.43 -12.44
C GLU A 104 4.09 -11.02 -11.87
N LEU A 105 4.96 -10.84 -10.87
CA LEU A 105 5.13 -9.59 -10.14
C LEU A 105 6.47 -8.93 -10.43
N PRO A 106 6.57 -7.60 -10.31
CA PRO A 106 7.83 -6.88 -10.47
C PRO A 106 8.74 -7.01 -9.23
N ILE A 107 9.10 -8.24 -8.83
CA ILE A 107 9.84 -8.55 -7.59
C ILE A 107 11.15 -7.75 -7.48
N ALA A 108 11.90 -7.63 -8.58
CA ALA A 108 13.15 -6.87 -8.58
C ALA A 108 12.94 -5.38 -8.24
N ALA A 109 11.86 -4.78 -8.75
CA ALA A 109 11.52 -3.39 -8.43
C ALA A 109 11.03 -3.26 -6.99
N MET A 110 10.24 -4.23 -6.49
CA MET A 110 9.79 -4.27 -5.10
C MET A 110 10.95 -4.36 -4.11
N VAL A 111 11.96 -5.20 -4.37
CA VAL A 111 13.19 -5.28 -3.57
C VAL A 111 13.99 -3.98 -3.65
N ARG A 112 14.12 -3.38 -4.84
CA ARG A 112 14.83 -2.11 -5.06
C ARG A 112 14.21 -0.96 -4.27
N LEU A 113 12.89 -0.92 -4.17
CA LEU A 113 12.13 0.08 -3.42
C LEU A 113 12.05 -0.24 -1.91
N GLY A 114 12.69 -1.32 -1.44
CA GLY A 114 12.68 -1.71 -0.03
C GLY A 114 11.35 -2.28 0.46
N LEU A 115 10.44 -2.65 -0.45
CA LEU A 115 9.14 -3.26 -0.12
C LEU A 115 9.30 -4.72 0.34
N LEU A 116 10.39 -5.35 -0.06
CA LEU A 116 10.70 -6.75 0.20
C LEU A 116 12.16 -6.88 0.68
N THR A 117 12.42 -7.81 1.59
CA THR A 117 13.73 -8.09 2.19
C THR A 117 14.74 -8.50 1.13
N LYS A 118 16.00 -8.09 1.23
CA LYS A 118 17.03 -8.51 0.26
C LYS A 118 17.41 -9.99 0.51
N ARG A 119 17.63 -10.75 -0.57
CA ARG A 119 18.16 -12.15 -0.56
C ARG A 119 17.35 -13.13 0.32
N LEU A 120 16.32 -13.75 -0.25
CA LEU A 120 15.59 -14.87 0.38
C LEU A 120 15.49 -16.06 -0.59
N GLY A 121 15.29 -17.27 -0.05
CA GLY A 121 14.86 -18.42 -0.83
C GLY A 121 13.47 -18.21 -1.45
N LYS A 122 13.11 -19.01 -2.46
CA LYS A 122 11.86 -18.83 -3.22
C LYS A 122 10.59 -18.93 -2.37
N TYR A 123 10.55 -19.82 -1.38
CA TYR A 123 9.37 -19.99 -0.53
C TYR A 123 9.20 -18.83 0.47
N ASP A 124 10.28 -18.40 1.11
CA ASP A 124 10.23 -17.21 1.98
C ASP A 124 9.92 -15.94 1.20
N ARG A 125 10.44 -15.83 -0.03
CA ARG A 125 10.06 -14.76 -0.96
C ARG A 125 8.56 -14.74 -1.22
N LEU A 126 7.98 -15.90 -1.50
CA LEU A 126 6.55 -16.02 -1.77
C LEU A 126 5.72 -15.66 -0.53
N ARG A 127 6.09 -16.13 0.66
CA ARG A 127 5.41 -15.76 1.91
C ARG A 127 5.42 -14.25 2.12
N GLU A 128 6.58 -13.61 1.95
CA GLU A 128 6.74 -12.17 2.07
C GLU A 128 5.88 -11.40 1.05
N VAL A 129 5.84 -11.88 -0.20
CA VAL A 129 4.98 -11.31 -1.25
C VAL A 129 3.51 -11.40 -0.89
N LEU A 130 3.03 -12.57 -0.46
CA LEU A 130 1.63 -12.77 -0.07
C LEU A 130 1.25 -11.86 1.11
N MET A 131 2.12 -11.74 2.11
CA MET A 131 1.95 -10.81 3.24
C MET A 131 1.89 -9.35 2.80
N TYR A 132 2.82 -8.93 1.93
CA TYR A 132 2.87 -7.56 1.41
C TYR A 132 1.59 -7.20 0.64
N LEU A 133 1.17 -8.09 -0.25
CA LEU A 133 -0.05 -7.94 -1.04
C LEU A 133 -1.33 -8.03 -0.19
N GLY A 134 -1.25 -8.63 1.00
CA GLY A 134 -2.40 -8.84 1.90
C GLY A 134 -3.36 -9.91 1.39
N VAL A 135 -2.84 -10.94 0.72
CA VAL A 135 -3.64 -12.03 0.12
C VAL A 135 -3.18 -13.39 0.63
N GLY A 136 -4.12 -14.33 0.77
CA GLY A 136 -3.81 -15.65 1.34
C GLY A 136 -3.08 -16.60 0.38
N ASN A 137 -3.24 -16.42 -0.93
CA ASN A 137 -2.66 -17.27 -1.98
C ASN A 137 -2.77 -16.58 -3.35
N ARG A 138 -2.22 -17.21 -4.40
CA ARG A 138 -2.24 -16.68 -5.78
C ARG A 138 -3.64 -16.61 -6.37
N GLU A 139 -4.56 -17.51 -6.01
CA GLU A 139 -5.94 -17.44 -6.50
C GLU A 139 -6.65 -16.18 -5.99
N ALA A 140 -6.48 -15.83 -4.70
CA ALA A 140 -6.99 -14.61 -4.12
C ALA A 140 -6.39 -13.36 -4.78
N TRP A 141 -5.08 -13.40 -5.09
CA TRP A 141 -4.44 -12.35 -5.88
C TRP A 141 -5.10 -12.18 -7.26
N ASN A 142 -5.28 -13.27 -8.00
CA ASN A 142 -5.87 -13.23 -9.34
C ASN A 142 -7.29 -12.65 -9.34
N LYS A 143 -8.10 -12.98 -8.34
CA LYS A 143 -9.45 -12.38 -8.16
C LYS A 143 -9.37 -10.88 -7.90
N THR A 144 -8.45 -10.46 -7.05
CA THR A 144 -8.21 -9.04 -6.73
C THR A 144 -7.76 -8.27 -7.98
N LEU A 145 -6.77 -8.81 -8.70
CA LEU A 145 -6.25 -8.23 -9.93
C LEU A 145 -7.31 -8.17 -11.04
N GLY A 146 -8.13 -9.21 -11.20
CA GLY A 146 -9.23 -9.22 -12.16
C GLY A 146 -10.28 -8.14 -11.87
N SER A 147 -10.64 -7.93 -10.60
CA SER A 147 -11.55 -6.86 -10.19
C SER A 147 -10.99 -5.46 -10.48
N LEU A 148 -9.70 -5.27 -10.22
CA LEU A 148 -8.96 -4.07 -10.55
C LEU A 148 -8.99 -3.80 -12.07
N GLN A 149 -8.61 -4.78 -12.89
CA GLN A 149 -8.60 -4.66 -14.36
C GLN A 149 -9.98 -4.32 -14.93
N ALA A 150 -11.05 -4.90 -14.39
CA ALA A 150 -12.42 -4.60 -14.79
C ALA A 150 -12.82 -3.14 -14.46
N SER A 151 -12.36 -2.63 -13.31
CA SER A 151 -12.61 -1.24 -12.88
C SER A 151 -11.84 -0.23 -13.73
N PHE A 152 -10.66 -0.60 -14.23
CA PHE A 152 -9.76 0.31 -14.95
C PHE A 152 -10.02 0.44 -16.44
N ARG A 153 -10.88 -0.39 -17.04
CA ARG A 153 -11.05 -0.47 -18.51
C ARG A 153 -9.71 -0.27 -19.23
N MET A 154 -8.67 -1.02 -18.83
CA MET A 154 -7.36 -0.93 -19.45
C MET A 154 -7.53 -1.28 -20.93
N SER A 155 -7.54 -0.26 -21.80
CA SER A 155 -7.72 -0.47 -23.22
C SER A 155 -6.48 -1.21 -23.73
N LYS A 156 -6.68 -2.16 -24.65
CA LYS A 156 -5.63 -2.97 -25.30
C LYS A 156 -4.53 -2.13 -25.99
N ALA A 157 -4.66 -0.80 -26.01
CA ALA A 157 -3.78 0.11 -26.72
C ALA A 157 -2.54 0.58 -25.92
N HIS A 158 -2.46 0.47 -24.58
CA HIS A 158 -1.30 0.99 -23.83
C HIS A 158 -0.81 0.17 -22.61
N ARG A 159 0.36 -0.47 -22.80
CA ARG A 159 1.65 -0.56 -22.04
C ARG A 159 1.72 -0.35 -20.51
N CYS A 160 0.67 -0.44 -19.71
CA CYS A 160 0.81 -0.54 -18.25
C CYS A 160 0.71 -2.00 -17.83
N ASP A 161 1.61 -2.45 -16.95
CA ASP A 161 1.56 -3.79 -16.38
C ASP A 161 0.55 -3.80 -15.22
N PRO A 162 -0.57 -4.56 -15.32
CA PRO A 162 -1.58 -4.62 -14.28
C PRO A 162 -1.01 -5.03 -12.91
N ALA A 163 -0.02 -5.93 -12.89
CA ALA A 163 0.61 -6.37 -11.66
C ALA A 163 1.39 -5.23 -11.00
N ALA A 164 2.14 -4.46 -11.79
CA ALA A 164 2.83 -3.27 -11.30
C ALA A 164 1.86 -2.19 -10.80
N VAL A 165 0.76 -1.95 -11.52
CA VAL A 165 -0.29 -1.01 -11.06
C VAL A 165 -0.86 -1.48 -9.72
N ALA A 166 -1.18 -2.75 -9.57
CA ALA A 166 -1.74 -3.30 -8.34
C ALA A 166 -0.76 -3.22 -7.16
N VAL A 167 0.53 -3.48 -7.38
CA VAL A 167 1.58 -3.28 -6.36
C VAL A 167 1.69 -1.81 -5.97
N TRP A 168 1.73 -0.89 -6.95
CA TRP A 168 1.80 0.55 -6.69
C TRP A 168 0.59 1.02 -5.89
N LEU A 169 -0.61 0.59 -6.28
CA LEU A 169 -1.83 0.79 -5.51
C LEU A 169 -1.71 0.24 -4.08
N ARG A 170 -1.18 -0.97 -3.88
CA ARG A 170 -0.99 -1.52 -2.54
C ARG A 170 -0.05 -0.68 -1.67
N MET A 171 1.02 -0.12 -2.25
CA MET A 171 1.92 0.80 -1.54
C MET A 171 1.15 1.99 -0.97
N GLY A 172 0.30 2.64 -1.78
CA GLY A 172 -0.47 3.78 -1.29
C GLY A 172 -1.57 3.42 -0.30
N GLU A 173 -2.12 2.22 -0.35
CA GLU A 173 -3.04 1.73 0.70
C GLU A 173 -2.32 1.58 2.04
N ILE A 174 -1.13 0.95 2.04
CA ILE A 174 -0.31 0.77 3.24
C ILE A 174 0.08 2.14 3.84
N GLU A 175 0.59 3.07 3.03
CA GLU A 175 0.96 4.40 3.53
C GLU A 175 -0.26 5.21 4.01
N ALA A 176 -1.38 5.15 3.30
CA ALA A 176 -2.59 5.85 3.70
C ALA A 176 -3.20 5.31 5.00
N SER A 177 -2.98 4.03 5.31
CA SER A 177 -3.41 3.43 6.58
C SER A 177 -2.78 4.10 7.81
N LYS A 178 -1.60 4.71 7.65
CA LYS A 178 -0.85 5.39 8.71
C LYS A 178 -1.32 6.82 8.97
N ILE A 179 -2.16 7.36 8.10
CA ILE A 179 -2.68 8.73 8.20
C ILE A 179 -4.04 8.69 8.88
N ASP A 180 -4.14 9.23 10.08
CA ASP A 180 -5.43 9.42 10.75
C ASP A 180 -6.23 10.51 10.03
N CYS A 181 -7.50 10.21 9.75
CA CYS A 181 -8.40 11.08 9.02
C CYS A 181 -9.72 11.20 9.81
N VAL A 182 -10.31 12.40 9.82
CA VAL A 182 -11.69 12.54 10.29
C VAL A 182 -12.65 11.88 9.29
N PRO A 183 -13.93 11.63 9.64
CA PRO A 183 -14.90 11.13 8.66
C PRO A 183 -15.04 12.08 7.47
N TRP A 184 -15.16 11.50 6.27
CA TRP A 184 -15.34 12.23 5.01
C TRP A 184 -16.43 13.31 5.08
N ASP A 185 -16.05 14.52 4.68
CA ASP A 185 -16.96 15.66 4.56
C ASP A 185 -16.74 16.36 3.21
N PRO A 186 -17.67 16.22 2.24
CA PRO A 186 -17.53 16.82 0.91
C PRO A 186 -17.64 18.35 0.91
N VAL A 187 -18.31 18.95 1.90
CA VAL A 187 -18.42 20.41 2.01
C VAL A 187 -17.08 20.96 2.49
N ARG A 188 -16.56 20.38 3.57
CA ARG A 188 -15.25 20.74 4.10
C ARG A 188 -14.13 20.49 3.10
N PHE A 189 -14.17 19.39 2.33
CA PHE A 189 -13.16 19.10 1.33
C PHE A 189 -13.09 20.19 0.25
N LYS A 190 -14.23 20.74 -0.19
CA LYS A 190 -14.25 21.87 -1.14
C LYS A 190 -13.58 23.13 -0.58
N GLU A 191 -13.71 23.37 0.72
CA GLU A 191 -13.03 24.49 1.40
C GLU A 191 -11.53 24.22 1.54
N VAL A 192 -11.17 22.99 1.92
CA VAL A 192 -9.79 22.52 1.97
C VAL A 192 -9.09 22.67 0.62
N LEU A 193 -9.74 22.36 -0.50
CA LEU A 193 -9.14 22.53 -1.83
C LEU A 193 -8.74 23.99 -2.11
N LYS A 194 -9.51 24.97 -1.63
CA LYS A 194 -9.14 26.39 -1.75
C LYS A 194 -7.88 26.69 -0.95
N GLN A 195 -7.80 26.20 0.30
CA GLN A 195 -6.62 26.36 1.15
C GLN A 195 -5.39 25.65 0.56
N VAL A 196 -5.58 24.47 -0.03
CA VAL A 196 -4.51 23.74 -0.73
C VAL A 196 -4.01 24.50 -1.95
N ARG A 197 -4.90 25.17 -2.70
CA ARG A 197 -4.48 26.02 -3.83
C ARG A 197 -3.56 27.15 -3.37
N ASP A 198 -3.81 27.72 -2.20
CA ASP A 198 -2.98 28.77 -1.61
C ASP A 198 -1.59 28.26 -1.16
N LEU A 199 -1.38 26.94 -1.10
CA LEU A 199 -0.06 26.35 -0.90
C LEU A 199 0.78 26.34 -2.19
N THR A 200 0.15 26.39 -3.37
CA THR A 200 0.86 26.23 -4.63
C THR A 200 2.02 27.19 -4.85
N PRO A 201 1.98 28.48 -4.44
CA PRO A 201 3.11 29.40 -4.62
C PRO A 201 4.36 29.06 -3.79
N VAL A 202 4.25 28.18 -2.79
CA VAL A 202 5.38 27.78 -1.94
C VAL A 202 6.23 26.75 -2.68
N SER A 203 7.48 27.10 -3.01
CA SER A 203 8.39 26.20 -3.74
C SER A 203 8.89 25.02 -2.90
N ASP A 204 9.13 25.22 -1.60
CA ASP A 204 9.74 24.19 -0.74
C ASP A 204 8.74 23.08 -0.34
N PRO A 205 8.91 21.85 -0.84
CA PRO A 205 8.03 20.73 -0.51
C PRO A 205 8.01 20.35 0.96
N THR A 206 9.11 20.59 1.70
CA THR A 206 9.16 20.28 3.13
C THR A 206 8.19 21.13 3.95
N VAL A 207 7.77 22.28 3.40
CA VAL A 207 6.84 23.21 4.03
C VAL A 207 5.39 22.93 3.66
N TRP A 208 5.09 22.77 2.37
CA TRP A 208 3.69 22.63 1.93
C TRP A 208 3.17 21.19 1.96
N HIS A 209 4.02 20.17 1.82
CA HIS A 209 3.55 18.78 1.77
C HIS A 209 2.92 18.31 3.10
N PRO A 210 3.52 18.56 4.28
CA PRO A 210 2.87 18.21 5.54
C PRO A 210 1.52 18.92 5.73
N LYS A 211 1.43 20.19 5.33
CA LYS A 211 0.18 20.97 5.39
C LYS A 211 -0.88 20.43 4.44
N LEU A 212 -0.49 20.00 3.23
CA LEU A 212 -1.39 19.35 2.28
C LEU A 212 -2.02 18.10 2.90
N VAL A 213 -1.18 17.22 3.49
CA VAL A 213 -1.64 15.99 4.15
C VAL A 213 -2.58 16.32 5.30
N GLU A 214 -2.21 17.27 6.17
CA GLU A 214 -3.03 17.69 7.32
C GLU A 214 -4.40 18.24 6.88
N LEU A 215 -4.42 19.18 5.93
CA LEU A 215 -5.63 19.82 5.45
C LEU A 215 -6.60 18.79 4.84
N CYS A 216 -6.09 17.89 4.00
CA CYS A 216 -6.90 16.83 3.38
C CYS A 216 -7.38 15.80 4.41
N ALA A 217 -6.53 15.39 5.35
CA ALA A 217 -6.91 14.47 6.43
C ALA A 217 -8.04 15.05 7.30
N SER A 218 -8.05 16.38 7.47
CA SER A 218 -9.09 17.13 8.16
C SER A 218 -10.45 17.09 7.44
N ALA A 219 -10.51 16.67 6.18
CA ALA A 219 -11.76 16.45 5.43
C ALA A 219 -12.02 14.96 5.13
N GLY A 220 -11.23 14.05 5.70
CA GLY A 220 -11.37 12.60 5.52
C GLY A 220 -10.63 12.02 4.31
N ILE A 221 -9.63 12.73 3.78
CA ILE A 221 -8.84 12.30 2.63
C ILE A 221 -7.38 12.10 3.02
N ALA A 222 -6.90 10.87 2.89
CA ALA A 222 -5.47 10.58 2.96
C ALA A 222 -4.81 10.95 1.63
N VAL A 223 -3.75 11.75 1.69
CA VAL A 223 -2.92 12.07 0.52
C VAL A 223 -1.56 11.41 0.71
N VAL A 224 -1.15 10.62 -0.27
CA VAL A 224 0.16 9.95 -0.26
C VAL A 224 0.88 10.14 -1.58
N VAL A 225 2.19 10.28 -1.51
CA VAL A 225 3.07 10.34 -2.68
C VAL A 225 3.92 9.08 -2.69
N ILE A 226 3.77 8.28 -3.74
CA ILE A 226 4.36 6.95 -3.84
C ILE A 226 5.34 6.95 -5.02
N PRO A 227 6.57 6.43 -4.85
CA PRO A 227 7.53 6.37 -5.94
C PRO A 227 6.97 5.60 -7.13
N GLU A 228 7.30 6.03 -8.34
CA GLU A 228 6.95 5.30 -9.54
C GLU A 228 7.47 3.86 -9.47
N LEU A 229 6.56 2.90 -9.68
CA LEU A 229 6.93 1.53 -9.93
C LEU A 229 7.03 1.31 -11.44
N ASP A 230 8.21 0.86 -11.90
CA ASP A 230 8.43 0.54 -13.29
C ASP A 230 7.33 -0.39 -13.82
N GLY A 231 6.67 0.02 -14.89
CA GLY A 231 5.55 -0.73 -15.49
C GLY A 231 4.16 -0.23 -15.09
N ALA A 232 3.98 0.43 -13.94
CA ALA A 232 2.68 0.98 -13.54
C ALA A 232 2.28 2.18 -14.42
N ARG A 233 3.22 3.11 -14.64
CA ARG A 233 3.07 4.27 -15.55
C ARG A 233 1.82 5.13 -15.28
N THR A 234 1.40 5.25 -14.03
CA THR A 234 0.29 6.10 -13.56
C THR A 234 0.82 7.41 -13.00
N ASN A 235 0.03 8.48 -13.10
CA ASN A 235 0.37 9.77 -12.49
C ASN A 235 -0.36 9.97 -11.15
N GLY A 236 -1.54 9.37 -11.02
CA GLY A 236 -2.36 9.48 -9.83
C GLY A 236 -3.46 8.42 -9.78
N ALA A 237 -4.05 8.28 -8.60
CA ALA A 237 -5.21 7.46 -8.34
C ALA A 237 -6.07 8.09 -7.25
N ALA A 238 -7.39 8.02 -7.42
CA ALA A 238 -8.37 8.42 -6.44
C ALA A 238 -9.29 7.24 -6.12
N ARG A 239 -9.44 6.89 -4.84
CA ARG A 239 -10.31 5.78 -4.41
C ARG A 239 -10.77 5.88 -2.97
N TRP A 240 -11.74 5.06 -2.61
CA TRP A 240 -12.21 4.92 -1.24
C TRP A 240 -11.53 3.73 -0.56
N LEU A 241 -10.89 3.94 0.59
CA LEU A 241 -10.36 2.86 1.42
C LEU A 241 -11.44 2.29 2.33
N THR A 242 -12.32 3.16 2.80
CA THR A 242 -13.53 2.83 3.56
C THR A 242 -14.65 3.78 3.10
N PRO A 243 -15.92 3.55 3.50
CA PRO A 243 -17.01 4.48 3.19
C PRO A 243 -16.78 5.92 3.67
N ASN A 244 -15.89 6.13 4.65
CA ASN A 244 -15.64 7.42 5.29
C ASN A 244 -14.21 7.94 5.10
N LYS A 245 -13.34 7.24 4.36
CA LYS A 245 -11.94 7.62 4.16
C LYS A 245 -11.55 7.47 2.68
N GLY A 246 -11.35 8.59 2.02
CA GLY A 246 -10.84 8.65 0.66
C GLY A 246 -9.31 8.65 0.63
N LEU A 247 -8.75 8.26 -0.50
CA LEU A 247 -7.32 8.25 -0.80
C LEU A 247 -7.07 8.94 -2.13
N ILE A 248 -6.18 9.93 -2.10
CA ILE A 248 -5.51 10.48 -3.27
C ILE A 248 -4.06 10.00 -3.23
N GLN A 249 -3.72 9.13 -4.16
CA GLN A 249 -2.39 8.57 -4.29
C GLN A 249 -1.73 9.16 -5.54
N LEU A 250 -0.65 9.90 -5.37
CA LEU A 250 0.08 10.56 -6.44
C LEU A 250 1.41 9.85 -6.68
N SER A 251 1.85 9.85 -7.94
CA SER A 251 3.20 9.41 -8.27
C SER A 251 4.18 10.59 -8.15
N ASP A 252 5.42 10.31 -7.79
CA ASP A 252 6.54 11.25 -7.96
C ASP A 252 7.01 11.37 -9.43
N ARG A 253 6.40 10.60 -10.34
CA ARG A 253 6.61 10.62 -11.77
C ARG A 253 6.33 12.01 -12.34
N GLY A 254 7.36 12.59 -12.95
CA GLY A 254 7.29 13.90 -13.59
C GLY A 254 8.18 14.93 -12.92
N LYS A 255 8.62 14.71 -11.67
CA LYS A 255 9.58 15.56 -10.94
C LYS A 255 9.32 17.06 -11.06
N TRP A 256 8.11 17.53 -11.35
CA TRP A 256 7.79 18.94 -11.55
C TRP A 256 6.57 19.31 -10.72
N SER A 257 6.66 20.40 -9.95
CA SER A 257 5.60 20.84 -9.05
C SER A 257 4.28 21.14 -9.77
N ASP A 258 4.32 21.69 -10.99
CA ASP A 258 3.11 21.99 -11.76
C ASP A 258 2.32 20.73 -12.16
N ILE A 259 3.03 19.65 -12.51
CA ILE A 259 2.41 18.36 -12.84
C ILE A 259 1.79 17.75 -11.59
N PHE A 260 2.49 17.81 -10.45
CA PHE A 260 1.98 17.33 -9.17
C PHE A 260 0.67 18.02 -8.79
N TRP A 261 0.65 19.37 -8.81
CA TRP A 261 -0.55 20.12 -8.43
C TRP A 261 -1.71 19.84 -9.37
N PHE A 262 -1.45 19.78 -10.68
CA PHE A 262 -2.46 19.40 -11.66
C PHE A 262 -3.06 18.01 -11.35
N SER A 263 -2.20 17.01 -11.16
CA SER A 263 -2.63 15.65 -10.81
C SER A 263 -3.41 15.61 -9.50
N PHE A 264 -2.97 16.33 -8.46
CA PHE A 264 -3.71 16.42 -7.20
C PHE A 264 -5.14 16.93 -7.40
N PHE A 265 -5.33 18.06 -8.09
CA PHE A 265 -6.67 18.62 -8.30
C PHE A 265 -7.53 17.76 -9.24
N HIS A 266 -6.91 17.07 -10.20
CA HIS A 266 -7.58 16.07 -11.03
C HIS A 266 -8.12 14.91 -10.17
N GLU A 267 -7.29 14.32 -9.30
CA GLU A 267 -7.72 13.25 -8.40
C GLU A 267 -8.76 13.72 -7.37
N ALA A 268 -8.62 14.95 -6.87
CA ALA A 268 -9.61 15.55 -5.97
C ALA A 268 -10.98 15.67 -6.62
N LYS A 269 -11.04 15.92 -7.94
CA LYS A 269 -12.31 15.93 -8.67
C LYS A 269 -12.95 14.56 -8.71
N HIS A 270 -12.18 13.50 -8.94
CA HIS A 270 -12.69 12.12 -8.91
C HIS A 270 -13.30 11.77 -7.54
N ILE A 271 -12.65 12.17 -6.45
CA ILE A 271 -13.20 12.01 -5.09
C ILE A 271 -14.53 12.77 -4.93
N LEU A 272 -14.60 14.03 -5.38
CA LEU A 272 -15.80 14.86 -5.29
C LEU A 272 -16.97 14.36 -6.12
N GLU A 273 -16.73 13.68 -7.24
CA GLU A 273 -17.81 13.16 -8.10
C GLU A 273 -18.50 11.93 -7.50
N GLN A 274 -18.03 11.40 -6.35
CA GLN A 274 -18.66 10.33 -5.57
C GLN A 274 -19.19 9.18 -6.42
N ALA A 275 -18.54 8.91 -7.55
CA ALA A 275 -19.05 7.90 -8.44
C ALA A 275 -18.90 6.55 -7.74
N LYS A 276 -19.96 5.75 -7.79
CA LYS A 276 -20.15 4.41 -7.22
C LYS A 276 -19.13 3.36 -7.69
N ARG A 277 -17.95 3.79 -8.18
CA ARG A 277 -16.84 2.96 -8.62
C ARG A 277 -15.74 3.00 -7.55
N PRO A 278 -15.12 1.85 -7.25
CA PRO A 278 -14.21 1.76 -6.13
C PRO A 278 -12.87 2.47 -6.38
N ILE A 279 -12.40 2.60 -7.62
CA ILE A 279 -11.06 3.15 -7.94
C ILE A 279 -11.05 3.90 -9.29
N PHE A 280 -10.44 5.08 -9.30
CA PHE A 280 -10.07 5.88 -10.48
C PHE A 280 -8.55 5.90 -10.62
N LEU A 281 -8.05 5.69 -11.83
CA LEU A 281 -6.62 5.79 -12.17
C LEU A 281 -6.46 6.82 -13.28
N SER A 282 -5.68 7.87 -13.03
CA SER A 282 -5.31 8.81 -14.09
C SER A 282 -4.16 8.23 -14.93
N GLY A 283 -4.40 8.14 -16.24
CA GLY A 283 -3.48 7.55 -17.22
C GLY A 283 -3.64 8.18 -18.61
N PRO A 284 -2.87 7.71 -19.62
CA PRO A 284 -2.83 8.33 -20.95
C PRO A 284 -4.13 8.20 -21.77
N ASN A 285 -5.15 7.47 -21.29
CA ASN A 285 -6.38 7.24 -22.01
C ASN A 285 -7.44 8.29 -21.61
N LYS A 286 -7.40 9.44 -22.27
CA LYS A 286 -8.11 10.69 -21.88
C LYS A 286 -9.53 10.85 -22.45
N ASP A 287 -10.08 9.83 -23.10
CA ASP A 287 -11.28 10.00 -23.94
C ASP A 287 -12.60 9.83 -23.18
N SER A 288 -12.59 9.63 -21.87
CA SER A 288 -13.83 9.53 -21.10
C SER A 288 -14.36 10.92 -20.68
N PRO A 289 -15.68 11.14 -20.66
CA PRO A 289 -16.27 12.38 -20.13
C PRO A 289 -15.94 12.64 -18.65
N GLU A 290 -15.61 11.59 -17.89
CA GLU A 290 -15.19 11.69 -16.48
C GLU A 290 -13.79 12.32 -16.41
N GLU A 291 -12.83 11.82 -17.20
CA GLU A 291 -11.46 12.35 -17.28
C GLU A 291 -11.42 13.79 -17.80
N GLN A 292 -12.24 14.12 -18.81
CA GLN A 292 -12.31 15.50 -19.33
C GLN A 292 -12.83 16.49 -18.28
N ARG A 293 -13.80 16.08 -17.46
CA ARG A 293 -14.31 16.91 -16.36
C ARG A 293 -13.28 17.08 -15.24
N ALA A 294 -12.49 16.04 -14.95
CA ALA A 294 -11.38 16.10 -14.00
C ALA A 294 -10.28 17.05 -14.49
N ASP A 295 -9.88 16.93 -15.76
CA ASP A 295 -8.93 17.84 -16.39
C ASP A 295 -9.44 19.28 -16.38
N GLN A 296 -10.68 19.52 -16.82
CA GLN A 296 -11.26 20.87 -16.84
C GLN A 296 -11.35 21.46 -15.42
N PHE A 297 -11.70 20.65 -14.42
CA PHE A 297 -11.74 21.08 -13.03
C PHE A 297 -10.35 21.52 -12.55
N ALA A 298 -9.32 20.68 -12.74
CA ALA A 298 -7.96 21.01 -12.32
C ALA A 298 -7.45 22.30 -12.98
N GLN A 299 -7.70 22.46 -14.28
CA GLN A 299 -7.32 23.66 -15.04
C GLN A 299 -7.97 24.92 -14.47
N SER A 300 -9.29 24.89 -14.33
CA SER A 300 -10.10 26.03 -13.88
C SER A 300 -9.87 26.37 -12.42
N PHE A 301 -9.54 25.36 -11.59
CA PHE A 301 -9.28 25.56 -10.17
C PHE A 301 -7.93 26.24 -9.95
N LEU A 302 -6.90 25.84 -10.70
CA LEU A 302 -5.58 26.46 -10.63
C LEU A 302 -5.60 27.87 -11.23
N ILE A 303 -6.08 28.02 -12.46
CA ILE A 303 -6.17 29.31 -13.16
C ILE A 303 -7.64 29.61 -13.46
N PRO A 304 -8.23 30.65 -12.86
CA PRO A 304 -9.65 30.96 -13.06
C PRO A 304 -9.98 31.19 -14.55
N PRO A 305 -11.11 30.64 -15.07
CA PRO A 305 -11.48 30.75 -16.48
C PRO A 305 -11.52 32.19 -17.01
N GLU A 306 -11.95 33.14 -16.19
CA GLU A 306 -12.02 34.57 -16.52
C GLU A 306 -10.64 35.19 -16.78
N ARG A 307 -9.57 34.59 -16.28
CA ARG A 307 -8.17 35.02 -16.50
C ARG A 307 -7.48 34.19 -17.59
N ALA A 308 -8.11 33.12 -18.09
CA ALA A 308 -7.45 32.18 -19.02
C ALA A 308 -7.12 32.81 -20.37
N GLU A 309 -7.92 33.75 -20.88
CA GLU A 309 -7.66 34.45 -22.15
C GLU A 309 -6.35 35.25 -22.14
N GLU A 310 -5.90 35.70 -20.96
CA GLU A 310 -4.66 36.46 -20.80
C GLU A 310 -3.41 35.60 -21.07
N LEU A 311 -3.50 34.27 -20.89
CA LEU A 311 -2.39 33.33 -21.14
C LEU A 311 -1.87 33.46 -22.57
N GLY A 312 -2.79 33.64 -23.53
CA GLY A 312 -2.48 33.84 -24.94
C GLY A 312 -1.66 35.08 -25.24
N ARG A 313 -1.47 36.01 -24.28
CA ARG A 313 -0.69 37.25 -24.43
C ARG A 313 0.68 37.19 -23.77
N LEU A 314 0.95 36.20 -22.93
CA LEU A 314 2.22 36.08 -22.22
C LEU A 314 3.34 35.67 -23.19
N ARG A 315 4.39 36.48 -23.30
CA ARG A 315 5.53 36.26 -24.23
C ARG A 315 6.87 36.18 -23.51
N SER A 316 6.94 36.59 -22.25
CA SER A 316 8.16 36.61 -21.45
C SER A 316 7.96 35.97 -20.07
N GLU A 317 9.07 35.53 -19.47
CA GLU A 317 9.06 34.98 -18.10
C GLU A 317 8.62 36.01 -17.04
N ALA A 318 8.92 37.30 -17.26
CA ALA A 318 8.49 38.38 -16.37
C ALA A 318 6.96 38.53 -16.36
N GLU A 319 6.33 38.48 -17.53
CA GLU A 319 4.86 38.49 -17.64
C GLU A 319 4.24 37.25 -16.99
N VAL A 320 4.86 36.07 -17.15
CA VAL A 320 4.40 34.84 -16.49
C VAL A 320 4.45 34.98 -14.96
N ARG A 321 5.55 35.50 -14.40
CA ARG A 321 5.66 35.75 -12.95
C ARG A 321 4.61 36.75 -12.45
N ALA A 322 4.42 37.85 -13.17
CA ALA A 322 3.42 38.86 -12.83
C ALA A 322 2.00 38.29 -12.88
N PHE A 323 1.67 37.52 -13.92
CA PHE A 323 0.38 36.86 -14.04
C PHE A 323 0.16 35.85 -12.92
N ALA A 324 1.13 34.97 -12.66
CA ALA A 324 1.08 33.96 -11.61
C ALA A 324 0.84 34.59 -10.21
N ALA A 325 1.55 35.68 -9.90
CA ALA A 325 1.34 36.44 -8.67
C ALA A 325 -0.07 37.05 -8.61
N SER A 326 -0.59 37.57 -9.72
CA SER A 326 -1.94 38.16 -9.78
C SER A 326 -3.08 37.16 -9.57
N VAL A 327 -2.85 35.87 -9.88
CA VAL A 327 -3.84 34.80 -9.68
C VAL A 327 -3.55 33.95 -8.43
N GLY A 328 -2.41 34.18 -7.76
CA GLY A 328 -2.03 33.48 -6.53
C GLY A 328 -1.58 32.03 -6.75
N VAL A 329 -0.80 31.74 -7.80
CA VAL A 329 -0.24 30.40 -8.06
C VAL A 329 1.26 30.46 -8.35
N HIS A 330 1.94 29.30 -8.30
CA HIS A 330 3.33 29.21 -8.72
C HIS A 330 3.50 29.52 -10.22
N PRO A 331 4.53 30.28 -10.63
CA PRO A 331 4.82 30.54 -12.05
C PRO A 331 4.94 29.28 -12.90
N GLY A 332 5.46 28.18 -12.33
CA GLY A 332 5.56 26.90 -13.01
C GLY A 332 4.22 26.32 -13.46
N ILE A 333 3.12 26.57 -12.73
CA ILE A 333 1.77 26.13 -13.10
C ILE A 333 1.31 26.84 -14.37
N VAL A 334 1.58 28.15 -14.46
CA VAL A 334 1.28 28.95 -15.65
C VAL A 334 2.11 28.48 -16.84
N VAL A 335 3.41 28.20 -16.65
CA VAL A 335 4.26 27.61 -17.70
C VAL A 335 3.72 26.26 -18.15
N GLY A 336 3.36 25.37 -17.21
CA GLY A 336 2.78 24.06 -17.53
C GLY A 336 1.52 24.19 -18.38
N ARG A 337 0.66 25.17 -18.06
CA ARG A 337 -0.54 25.49 -18.85
C ARG A 337 -0.20 25.98 -20.26
N LEU A 338 0.70 26.96 -20.39
CA LEU A 338 1.13 27.51 -21.67
C LEU A 338 1.77 26.46 -22.58
N GLN A 339 2.56 25.55 -22.01
CA GLN A 339 3.17 24.43 -22.73
C GLN A 339 2.12 23.41 -23.16
N HIS A 340 1.15 23.08 -22.30
CA HIS A 340 0.08 22.13 -22.62
C HIS A 340 -0.83 22.63 -23.75
N GLU A 341 -1.15 23.92 -23.78
CA GLU A 341 -1.97 24.55 -24.82
C GLU A 341 -1.18 24.86 -26.11
N GLY A 342 0.13 24.54 -26.15
CA GLY A 342 0.98 24.79 -27.32
C GLY A 342 1.30 26.27 -27.58
N ILE A 343 0.98 27.16 -26.64
CA ILE A 343 1.32 28.59 -26.72
C ILE A 343 2.83 28.77 -26.57
N TRP A 344 3.44 28.02 -25.66
CA TRP A 344 4.89 27.95 -25.47
C TRP A 344 5.40 26.55 -25.85
N LYS A 345 6.61 26.48 -26.39
CA LYS A 345 7.31 25.20 -26.60
C LYS A 345 7.67 24.59 -25.25
N HIS A 346 7.75 23.25 -25.17
CA HIS A 346 8.17 22.53 -23.96
C HIS A 346 9.58 22.91 -23.43
N SER A 347 10.39 23.59 -24.23
CA SER A 347 11.71 24.11 -23.81
C SER A 347 11.63 25.48 -23.13
N GLN A 348 10.54 26.23 -23.28
CA GLN A 348 10.41 27.60 -22.77
C GLN A 348 9.90 27.64 -21.33
N GLY A 349 10.45 28.53 -20.49
CA GLY A 349 9.97 28.76 -19.12
C GLY A 349 10.31 27.67 -18.11
N ASN A 350 11.13 26.67 -18.47
CA ASN A 350 11.48 25.59 -17.56
C ASN A 350 12.25 26.06 -16.31
N HIS A 351 12.90 27.23 -16.35
CA HIS A 351 13.53 27.87 -15.19
C HIS A 351 12.54 28.40 -14.15
N LEU A 352 11.26 28.53 -14.53
CA LEU A 352 10.18 28.94 -13.62
C LEU A 352 9.48 27.75 -12.96
N ARG A 353 9.88 26.52 -13.32
CA ARG A 353 9.29 25.29 -12.80
C ARG A 353 10.21 24.71 -11.76
N ASP A 354 9.63 24.27 -10.66
CA ASP A 354 10.39 23.66 -9.57
C ASP A 354 10.40 22.14 -9.72
N ARG A 355 11.58 21.57 -9.49
CA ARG A 355 11.73 20.13 -9.42
C ARG A 355 11.17 19.63 -8.08
N LEU A 356 10.35 18.58 -8.14
CA LEU A 356 9.75 17.99 -6.96
C LEU A 356 10.53 16.75 -6.54
N GLN A 357 10.96 16.73 -5.27
CA GLN A 357 11.56 15.58 -4.61
C GLN A 357 10.87 15.39 -3.25
N LEU A 358 9.82 14.56 -3.23
CA LEU A 358 9.05 14.21 -2.02
C LEU A 358 9.41 12.83 -1.47
N VAL A 359 9.93 11.97 -2.33
CA VAL A 359 10.38 10.63 -1.99
C VAL A 359 11.90 10.62 -2.07
N SER A 360 12.57 10.11 -1.05
CA SER A 360 14.01 9.90 -1.05
C SER A 360 14.38 8.81 -2.07
N ASP A 361 15.36 9.07 -2.94
CA ASP A 361 15.86 8.06 -3.87
C ASP A 361 16.48 6.91 -3.06
N ALA A 362 15.82 5.75 -3.06
CA ALA A 362 16.33 4.53 -2.40
C ALA A 362 17.67 4.01 -2.97
N SER A 363 18.20 4.68 -4.00
CA SER A 363 19.47 4.37 -4.66
C SER A 363 20.71 5.06 -4.08
N GLU A 364 20.57 5.98 -3.13
CA GLU A 364 21.73 6.70 -2.54
C GLU A 364 22.33 6.03 -1.29
N GLU A 365 21.67 5.04 -0.70
CA GLU A 365 22.30 4.17 0.30
C GLU A 365 23.03 3.00 -0.38
N ARG A 366 24.17 3.30 -1.00
CA ARG A 366 25.22 2.30 -1.21
C ARG A 366 26.14 2.32 0.02
N PRO A 367 26.33 1.19 0.73
CA PRO A 367 27.44 1.06 1.65
C PRO A 367 28.78 1.11 0.91
#